data_AF-A0A7C2I7Z7-F1
#
_entry.id   AF-A0A7C2I7Z7-F1
#
_cell.length_a   1.000
_cell.length_b   1.000
_cell.length_c   1.000
_cell.angle_alpha   90.00
_cell.angle_beta   90.00
_cell.angle_gamma   90.00
#
_symmetry.space_group_name_H-M   'P 1'
#
loop_
_entity.id
_entity.type
_entity.pdbx_description
1 polymer ?
#
loop_
_entity_poly.entity_id
_entity_poly.type
_entity_poly.pdbx_seq_one_letter_code
_entity_poly.pdbx_strand_id
1 'polypeptide(L)' 'MWDLRLPSGLLFVILGALLGLMGLLYPNARAPLAETNVNLVSGILFLAFGAVLLWMARRAS' A
#
# COMPACT_ATOMS: atom_id res chain seq x y z
N MET A 1 -2.28 -2.90 25.58
CA MET A 1 -2.62 -3.65 24.34
C MET A 1 -1.59 -3.25 23.30
N TRP A 2 -1.08 -4.19 22.49
CA TRP A 2 -0.13 -3.83 21.43
C TRP A 2 -0.80 -2.82 20.49
N ASP A 3 -0.07 -1.76 20.10
CA ASP A 3 -0.61 -0.76 19.19
C ASP A 3 -0.83 -1.41 17.81
N LEU A 4 -2.09 -1.67 17.47
CA LEU A 4 -2.49 -2.33 16.23
C LEU A 4 -2.09 -1.52 14.98
N ARG A 5 -1.86 -0.21 15.12
CA ARG A 5 -1.49 0.68 14.01
C ARG A 5 -0.12 0.34 13.45
N LEU A 6 0.82 -0.13 14.27
CA LEU A 6 2.16 -0.49 13.82
C LEU A 6 2.17 -1.71 12.89
N PRO A 7 1.69 -2.91 13.30
CA PRO A 7 1.69 -4.08 12.41
C PRO A 7 0.78 -3.86 11.19
N SER A 8 -0.37 -3.19 11.36
CA SER A 8 -1.27 -2.89 10.25
C SER A 8 -0.62 -1.92 9.26
N GLY A 9 0.02 -0.85 9.75
CA GLY A 9 0.72 0.12 8.91
C GLY A 9 1.84 -0.53 8.09
N LEU A 10 2.64 -1.40 8.71
CA LEU A 10 3.68 -2.16 8.01
C LEU A 10 3.11 -3.06 6.92
N LEU A 11 2.03 -3.81 7.21
CA LEU A 11 1.36 -4.66 6.23
C LEU A 11 0.93 -3.85 5.00
N PHE A 12 0.23 -2.73 5.21
CA PHE A 12 -0.26 -1.88 4.11
C PHE A 12 0.88 -1.25 3.32
N VAL A 13 1.96 -0.81 3.98
CA VAL A 13 3.13 -0.28 3.26
C VAL A 13 3.79 -1.37 2.40
N ILE A 14 3.97 -2.58 2.93
CA ILE A 14 4.60 -3.68 2.19
C ILE A 14 3.74 -4.07 0.98
N LEU A 15 2.44 -4.29 1.18
CA LEU A 15 1.52 -4.61 0.08
C LEU A 15 1.46 -3.48 -0.95
N GLY A 16 1.41 -2.23 -0.48
CA GLY A 16 1.39 -1.06 -1.34
C GLY A 16 2.66 -0.93 -2.18
N ALA A 17 3.83 -1.20 -1.59
CA ALA A 17 5.11 -1.21 -2.29
C ALA A 17 5.16 -2.32 -3.35
N LEU A 18 4.72 -3.54 -3.03
CA LEU A 18 4.68 -4.66 -3.97
C LEU A 18 3.75 -4.37 -5.16
N LEU A 19 2.53 -3.90 -4.89
CA LEU A 19 1.55 -3.54 -5.90
C LEU A 19 2.02 -2.34 -6.75
N GLY A 20 2.58 -1.32 -6.12
CA GLY A 20 3.14 -0.16 -6.80
C GLY A 20 4.30 -0.52 -7.72
N LEU A 21 5.23 -1.36 -7.25
CA LEU A 21 6.33 -1.88 -8.06
C LEU A 21 5.82 -2.75 -9.21
N MET A 22 4.84 -3.62 -8.99
CA MET A 22 4.20 -4.40 -10.07
C MET A 22 3.56 -3.49 -11.10
N GLY A 23 2.83 -2.46 -10.67
CA GLY A 23 2.23 -1.48 -11.56
C GLY A 23 3.25 -0.68 -12.36
N LEU A 24 4.40 -0.33 -11.76
CA LEU A 24 5.44 0.49 -12.38
C LEU A 24 6.33 -0.32 -13.34
N LEU A 25 6.78 -1.51 -12.91
CA LEU A 25 7.73 -2.35 -13.67
C LEU A 25 7.03 -3.21 -14.72
N TYR A 26 5.77 -3.58 -14.49
CA TYR A 26 4.98 -4.43 -15.38
C TYR A 26 3.63 -3.79 -15.71
N PRO A 27 3.60 -2.64 -16.42
CA PRO A 27 2.35 -1.91 -16.69
C PRO A 27 1.34 -2.70 -17.52
N ASN A 28 1.80 -3.68 -18.30
CA ASN A 28 0.95 -4.58 -19.08
C ASN A 28 0.36 -5.73 -18.24
N ALA A 29 0.92 -6.01 -17.05
CA ALA A 29 0.40 -7.02 -16.12
C ALA A 29 -0.77 -6.46 -15.29
N ARG A 30 -1.73 -5.82 -15.96
CA ARG A 30 -2.96 -5.28 -15.39
C ARG A 30 -4.12 -6.25 -15.57
N ALA A 31 -5.19 -6.06 -14.81
CA ALA A 31 -6.40 -6.87 -14.98
C ALA A 31 -6.96 -6.71 -16.41
N PRO A 32 -7.36 -7.80 -17.10
CA PRO A 32 -7.78 -7.75 -18.51
C PRO A 32 -8.97 -6.82 -18.79
N LEU A 33 -9.85 -6.67 -17.80
CA LEU A 33 -11.07 -5.85 -17.87
C LEU A 33 -10.85 -4.40 -17.40
N ALA A 34 -9.66 -4.07 -16.88
CA ALA A 34 -9.38 -2.75 -16.36
C ALA A 34 -8.62 -1.91 -17.39
N GLU A 35 -9.18 -0.74 -17.71
CA GLU A 35 -8.52 0.24 -18.58
C GLU A 35 -7.37 0.95 -17.88
N THR A 36 -7.36 0.94 -16.54
CA THR A 36 -6.34 1.56 -15.70
C THR A 36 -5.47 0.49 -15.03
N ASN A 37 -4.26 0.89 -14.65
CA ASN A 37 -3.35 0.01 -13.94
C ASN A 37 -3.77 -0.13 -12.47
N VAL A 38 -4.64 -1.10 -12.20
CA VAL A 38 -5.21 -1.36 -10.87
C VAL A 38 -4.11 -1.60 -9.84
N ASN A 39 -3.04 -2.32 -10.19
CA ASN A 39 -1.92 -2.58 -9.28
C ASN A 39 -1.29 -1.25 -8.80
N LEU A 40 -1.06 -0.31 -9.73
CA LEU A 40 -0.48 0.98 -9.39
C LEU A 40 -1.41 1.82 -8.51
N VAL A 41 -2.69 1.91 -8.87
CA VAL A 41 -3.69 2.70 -8.12
C VAL A 41 -3.88 2.13 -6.71
N SER A 42 -4.10 0.82 -6.59
CA SER A 42 -4.22 0.14 -5.29
C SER A 42 -2.93 0.24 -4.47
N GLY A 43 -1.77 0.13 -5.12
CA GLY A 43 -0.46 0.29 -4.47
C GLY A 43 -0.30 1.66 -3.82
N ILE A 44 -0.66 2.73 -4.54
CA ILE A 44 -0.63 4.10 -4.03
C ILE A 44 -1.59 4.26 -2.83
N LEU A 45 -2.81 3.75 -2.92
CA LEU A 45 -3.79 3.83 -1.82
C LEU A 45 -3.30 3.09 -0.57
N PHE A 46 -2.72 1.90 -0.73
CA PHE A 46 -2.17 1.12 0.38
C PHE A 46 -0.95 1.80 1.01
N LEU A 47 -0.05 2.37 0.21
CA LEU A 47 1.07 3.17 0.72
C LEU A 47 0.58 4.38 1.51
N ALA A 48 -0.38 5.13 0.98
CA ALA A 48 -0.95 6.30 1.66
C ALA A 48 -1.57 5.91 3.00
N PHE A 49 -2.40 4.87 3.02
CA PHE A 49 -3.06 4.39 4.24
C PHE A 49 -2.05 3.85 5.27
N GLY A 50 -1.11 3.00 4.83
CA GLY A 50 -0.07 2.45 5.69
C GLY A 50 0.84 3.54 6.28
N ALA A 51 1.21 4.54 5.48
CA ALA A 51 2.00 5.68 5.94
C ALA A 51 1.27 6.51 7.01
N VAL A 52 -0.03 6.74 6.84
CA VAL A 52 -0.87 7.43 7.85
C VAL A 52 -0.91 6.62 9.15
N LEU A 53 -1.12 5.30 9.09
CA LEU A 53 -1.11 4.45 10.28
C LEU A 53 0.23 4.47 11.01
N LEU A 54 1.34 4.34 10.27
CA LEU A 54 2.69 4.39 10.85
C LEU A 54 2.98 5.76 11.46
N TRP A 55 2.55 6.84 10.82
CA TRP A 55 2.68 8.19 11.37
C TRP A 55 1.89 8.34 12.68
N MET A 56 0.66 7.84 12.75
CA MET A 56 -0.13 7.83 13.97
C MET A 56 0.51 6.98 15.08
N ALA A 57 1.03 5.79 14.74
CA ALA A 57 1.72 4.92 15.70
C ALA A 57 2.95 5.59 16.30
N ARG A 58 3.73 6.31 15.46
CA ARG A 58 4.90 7.08 15.90
C ARG A 58 4.55 8.26 16.80
N ARG A 59 3.37 8.87 16.63
CA ARG A 59 2.89 9.96 17.48
C ARG A 59 2.34 9.50 18.82
N ALA A 60 1.90 8.24 18.90
CA ALA A 60 1.32 7.65 20.10
C ALA A 60 2.36 6.98 21.02
N SER A 61 3.60 6.81 20.54
CA SER A 61 4.76 6.29 21.30
C SER A 61 5.53 7.44 21.93
#